data_AF-A0ABC8S4Z2-F1
#
_entry.id   AF-A0ABC8S4Z2-F1
#
_cell.length_a   1.000
_cell.length_b   1.000
_cell.length_c   1.000
_cell.angle_alpha   90.00
_cell.angle_beta   90.00
_cell.angle_gamma   90.00
#
_symmetry.space_group_name_H-M   'P 1'
#
loop_
_entity.id
_entity.type
_entity.pdbx_description
1 polymer ?
#
loop_
_entity_poly.entity_id
_entity_poly.type
_entity_poly.pdbx_seq_one_letter_code
_entity_poly.pdbx_strand_id
1 'polypeptide(L)'
;MRFLQDGCIVCPTTDSTFDLCTGAIKEWYPKNPVLRVLTPALRTLFVYPVRTDGENIYISMGAGLKSDASAEIVFSGKAQPGITATDVNVDEVRMVVDEELEGFGFTGRMS
;
A
#
# COMPACT_ATOMS: atom_id res chain seq x y z
N MET A 1 13.08 -1.45 4.82
CA MET A 1 12.49 -0.21 4.26
C MET A 1 13.20 0.97 4.89
N ARG A 2 13.58 2.00 4.13
CA ARG A 2 14.20 3.22 4.70
C ARG A 2 13.43 4.45 4.24
N PHE A 3 13.11 5.33 5.18
CA PHE A 3 12.55 6.66 4.90
C PHE A 3 13.69 7.66 4.74
N LEU A 4 13.59 8.50 3.72
CA LEU A 4 14.49 9.62 3.48
C LEU A 4 13.82 10.90 4.00
N GLN A 5 14.64 11.85 4.46
CA GLN A 5 14.15 13.13 5.01
C GLN A 5 13.46 14.01 3.97
N ASP A 6 13.59 13.69 2.68
CA ASP A 6 12.97 14.39 1.55
C ASP A 6 11.55 13.87 1.20
N GLY A 7 10.98 12.99 2.02
CA GLY A 7 9.66 12.41 1.77
C GLY A 7 9.68 11.22 0.79
N CYS A 8 10.83 10.61 0.56
CA CYS A 8 10.94 9.38 -0.23
C CYS A 8 11.07 8.12 0.65
N ILE A 9 10.75 6.97 0.04
CA ILE A 9 10.88 5.66 0.65
C ILE A 9 11.70 4.72 -0.25
N VAL A 10 12.59 3.94 0.36
CA VAL A 10 13.49 3.02 -0.35
C VAL A 10 13.07 1.58 -0.10
N CYS A 11 12.81 0.85 -1.19
CA CYS A 11 12.57 -0.58 -1.19
C CYS A 11 13.84 -1.32 -0.73
N PRO A 12 13.80 -2.16 0.32
CA PRO A 12 15.00 -2.82 0.84
C PRO A 12 15.56 -3.87 -0.14
N THR A 13 14.71 -4.47 -0.96
CA THR A 13 15.11 -5.58 -1.86
C THR A 13 15.75 -5.06 -3.15
N THR A 14 15.21 -3.98 -3.71
CA THR A 14 15.64 -3.46 -5.02
C THR A 14 16.44 -2.17 -4.92
N ASP A 15 16.46 -1.52 -3.75
CA ASP A 15 17.05 -0.18 -3.57
C ASP A 15 16.41 0.90 -4.47
N SER A 16 15.21 0.63 -4.98
CA SER A 16 14.38 1.60 -5.72
C SER A 16 13.78 2.62 -4.75
N THR A 17 13.69 3.87 -5.19
CA THR A 17 13.21 5.02 -4.40
C THR A 17 11.92 5.58 -4.98
N PHE A 18 10.94 5.81 -4.12
CA PHE A 18 9.62 6.31 -4.49
C PHE A 18 9.25 7.52 -3.64
N ASP A 19 8.56 8.47 -4.24
CA ASP A 19 8.00 9.65 -3.59
C ASP A 19 6.73 9.29 -2.81
N LEU A 20 6.63 9.61 -1.52
CA LEU A 20 5.48 9.22 -0.70
C LEU A 20 4.20 10.03 -1.00
N CYS A 21 4.34 11.26 -1.49
CA CYS A 21 3.20 12.12 -1.79
C CYS A 21 2.50 11.73 -3.09
N THR A 22 3.27 11.28 -4.08
CA THR A 22 2.80 11.04 -5.45
C THR A 22 2.90 9.58 -5.90
N GLY A 23 3.68 8.76 -5.20
CA GLY A 23 3.99 7.39 -5.60
C GLY A 23 4.98 7.29 -6.77
N ALA A 24 5.46 8.43 -7.28
CA ALA A 24 6.35 8.48 -8.44
C ALA A 24 7.70 7.82 -8.16
N ILE A 25 8.25 7.18 -9.18
CA ILE A 25 9.60 6.60 -9.15
C ILE A 25 10.62 7.74 -9.24
N LYS A 26 11.50 7.84 -8.25
CA LYS A 26 12.65 8.76 -8.27
C LYS A 26 13.91 8.07 -8.78
N GLU A 27 14.08 6.80 -8.42
CA GLU A 27 15.21 5.95 -8.82
C GLU A 27 14.74 4.49 -8.86
N TRP A 28 15.11 3.71 -9.88
CA TRP A 28 14.70 2.31 -9.99
C TRP A 28 15.86 1.37 -10.28
N TYR A 29 15.75 0.15 -9.74
CA TYR A 29 16.57 -0.98 -10.12
C TYR A 29 16.28 -1.41 -11.56
N PRO A 30 17.29 -1.81 -12.35
CA PRO A 30 18.70 -1.97 -11.98
C PRO A 30 19.53 -0.69 -12.13
N LYS A 31 20.52 -0.52 -11.23
CA LYS A 31 21.49 0.61 -11.28
C LYS A 31 22.59 0.43 -12.33
N ASN A 32 22.79 -0.80 -12.81
CA ASN A 32 23.75 -1.06 -13.89
C ASN A 32 23.26 -0.38 -15.18
N PRO A 33 24.06 0.48 -15.84
CA PRO A 33 23.61 1.26 -17.00
C PRO A 33 23.11 0.42 -18.18
N VAL A 34 23.76 -0.72 -18.45
CA VAL A 34 23.37 -1.60 -19.56
C VAL A 34 22.03 -2.26 -19.26
N LEU A 35 21.87 -2.81 -18.06
CA LEU A 35 20.60 -3.42 -17.66
C LEU A 35 19.47 -2.39 -17.58
N ARG A 36 19.78 -1.14 -17.25
CA ARG A 36 18.81 -0.04 -17.16
C ARG A 36 18.23 0.36 -18.52
N VAL A 37 19.01 0.24 -19.59
CA VAL A 37 18.53 0.41 -20.97
C VAL A 37 17.57 -0.72 -21.36
N LEU A 38 17.83 -1.93 -20.86
CA LEU A 38 17.05 -3.13 -21.21
C LEU A 38 15.84 -3.36 -20.30
N THR A 39 15.83 -2.76 -19.11
CA THR A 39 14.81 -2.96 -18.08
C THR A 39 14.07 -1.64 -17.83
N PRO A 40 12.87 -1.45 -18.41
CA PRO A 40 12.07 -0.26 -18.16
C PRO A 40 11.66 -0.17 -16.68
N ALA A 41 11.38 1.05 -16.23
CA ALA A 41 10.90 1.27 -14.87
C ALA A 41 9.57 0.54 -14.62
N LEU A 42 9.42 0.00 -13.41
CA LEU A 42 8.19 -0.66 -12.95
C LEU A 42 7.05 0.37 -12.77
N ARG A 43 5.87 -0.11 -12.34
CA ARG A 43 4.75 0.78 -12.00
C ARG A 43 5.07 1.67 -10.81
N THR A 44 4.52 2.90 -10.81
CA THR A 44 4.52 3.79 -9.64
C THR A 44 3.75 3.17 -8.48
N LEU A 45 4.02 3.62 -7.27
CA LEU A 45 3.25 3.19 -6.09
C LEU A 45 1.83 3.78 -6.13
N PHE A 46 0.89 3.03 -5.57
CA PHE A 46 -0.44 3.57 -5.28
C PHE A 46 -0.36 4.48 -4.06
N VAL A 47 -1.00 5.64 -4.15
CA VAL A 47 -1.14 6.58 -3.04
C VAL A 47 -2.60 6.58 -2.61
N TYR A 48 -2.82 6.30 -1.33
CA TYR A 48 -4.14 6.29 -0.72
C TYR A 48 -4.36 7.59 0.04
N PRO A 49 -5.51 8.26 -0.14
CA PRO A 49 -5.86 9.40 0.68
C PRO A 49 -5.95 9.00 2.16
N VAL A 50 -5.32 9.80 3.01
CA VAL A 50 -5.31 9.61 4.47
C VAL A 50 -5.93 10.81 5.16
N ARG A 51 -6.71 10.55 6.21
CA ARG A 51 -7.22 11.57 7.15
C ARG A 51 -6.87 11.15 8.58
N THR A 52 -6.49 12.11 9.41
CA THR A 52 -6.33 11.92 10.85
C THR A 52 -7.50 12.56 11.58
N ASP A 53 -8.06 11.88 12.58
CA ASP A 53 -9.07 12.43 13.48
C ASP A 53 -8.85 11.89 14.90
N GLY A 54 -8.55 12.79 15.85
CA GLY A 54 -8.08 12.42 17.19
C GLY A 54 -6.84 11.52 17.13
N GLU A 55 -6.96 10.32 17.69
CA GLU A 55 -5.90 9.29 17.71
C GLU A 55 -6.01 8.30 16.54
N ASN A 56 -6.96 8.50 15.62
CA ASN A 56 -7.27 7.57 14.55
C ASN A 56 -6.72 8.02 13.19
N ILE A 57 -6.28 7.06 12.39
CA ILE A 57 -5.85 7.24 10.99
C ILE A 57 -6.83 6.51 10.09
N TYR A 58 -7.47 7.25 9.18
CA TYR A 58 -8.41 6.73 8.20
C TYR A 58 -7.76 6.69 6.83
N ILE A 59 -7.80 5.52 6.19
CA ILE A 59 -7.26 5.29 4.85
C ILE A 59 -8.44 5.02 3.93
N SER A 60 -8.59 5.84 2.88
CA SER A 60 -9.67 5.64 1.91
C SER A 60 -9.24 4.67 0.81
N MET A 61 -9.92 3.53 0.75
CA MET A 61 -9.71 2.48 -0.25
C MET A 61 -10.57 2.66 -1.52
N GLY A 62 -11.52 3.60 -1.51
CA GLY A 62 -12.58 3.71 -2.52
C GLY A 62 -12.35 4.76 -3.61
N ALA A 63 -12.66 4.37 -4.86
CA ALA A 63 -12.95 5.20 -6.04
C ALA A 63 -11.80 5.91 -6.80
N GLY A 64 -10.52 5.60 -6.53
CA GLY A 64 -9.38 6.12 -7.31
C GLY A 64 -8.53 5.07 -8.03
N LEU A 65 -8.77 3.78 -7.76
CA LEU A 65 -7.85 2.71 -8.11
C LEU A 65 -8.47 1.81 -9.18
N LYS A 66 -7.71 1.59 -10.26
CA LYS A 66 -7.98 0.46 -11.17
C LYS A 66 -8.00 -0.81 -10.31
N SER A 67 -8.92 -1.72 -10.62
CA SER A 67 -9.25 -2.98 -9.91
C SER A 67 -8.09 -3.92 -9.52
N ASP A 68 -6.84 -3.53 -9.80
CA ASP A 68 -5.60 -4.30 -9.61
C ASP A 68 -4.79 -3.87 -8.37
N ALA A 69 -5.33 -2.95 -7.57
CA ALA A 69 -4.75 -2.52 -6.30
C ALA A 69 -5.46 -3.22 -5.13
N SER A 70 -5.05 -4.44 -4.80
CA SER A 70 -5.39 -5.06 -3.51
C SER A 70 -4.47 -4.47 -2.44
N ALA A 71 -5.04 -3.87 -1.40
CA ALA A 71 -4.31 -3.63 -0.16
C ALA A 71 -5.00 -4.41 0.96
N GLU A 72 -4.33 -5.44 1.45
CA GLU A 72 -4.74 -6.18 2.64
C GLU A 72 -3.83 -5.79 3.80
N ILE A 73 -4.42 -5.37 4.92
CA ILE A 73 -3.68 -5.14 6.16
C ILE A 73 -3.54 -6.50 6.84
N VAL A 74 -2.50 -7.26 6.47
CA VAL A 74 -2.25 -8.58 7.07
C VAL A 74 -1.59 -8.40 8.45
N PHE A 75 -2.36 -8.64 9.51
CA PHE A 75 -1.84 -8.78 10.88
C PHE A 75 -1.55 -10.25 11.18
N SER A 76 -0.30 -10.61 11.42
CA SER A 76 0.09 -11.99 11.76
C SER A 76 -0.25 -12.43 13.20
N GLY A 77 -1.11 -11.69 13.92
CA GLY A 77 -1.49 -12.00 15.32
C GLY A 77 -2.74 -11.25 15.78
N LYS A 78 -3.37 -11.71 16.87
CA LYS A 78 -4.53 -11.03 17.49
C LYS A 78 -4.12 -9.60 17.86
N ALA A 79 -4.66 -8.62 17.14
CA ALA A 79 -4.44 -7.21 17.43
C ALA A 79 -5.12 -6.84 18.76
N GLN A 80 -4.34 -6.83 19.85
CA GLN A 80 -4.76 -6.19 21.10
C GLN A 80 -4.26 -4.74 21.08
N PRO A 81 -5.13 -3.75 21.35
CA PRO A 81 -4.72 -2.35 21.44
C PRO A 81 -3.60 -2.18 22.47
N GLY A 82 -2.50 -1.52 22.09
CA GLY A 82 -1.38 -1.18 22.99
C GLY A 82 -0.09 -1.99 22.82
N ILE A 83 0.01 -2.88 21.83
CA ILE A 83 1.24 -3.64 21.55
C ILE A 83 1.64 -3.48 20.08
N THR A 84 2.81 -2.88 19.83
CA THR A 84 3.40 -2.80 18.49
C THR A 84 4.07 -4.13 18.16
N ALA A 85 3.55 -4.86 17.16
CA ALA A 85 4.16 -6.11 16.71
C ALA A 85 5.50 -5.83 16.00
N THR A 86 6.57 -6.49 16.45
CA THR A 86 7.94 -6.33 15.93
C THR A 86 8.31 -7.31 14.82
N ASP A 87 7.42 -8.26 14.50
CA ASP A 87 7.68 -9.31 13.53
C ASP A 87 6.47 -9.48 12.60
N VAL A 88 6.72 -9.29 11.30
CA VAL A 88 5.71 -9.36 10.23
C VAL A 88 6.19 -10.39 9.22
N ASN A 89 5.55 -11.55 9.19
CA ASN A 89 5.83 -12.58 8.21
C ASN A 89 4.79 -12.52 7.09
N VAL A 90 5.25 -12.38 5.85
CA VAL A 90 4.41 -12.28 4.65
C VAL A 90 4.18 -13.69 4.11
N ASP A 91 2.92 -14.12 4.10
CA ASP A 91 2.51 -15.32 3.36
C ASP A 91 1.46 -14.89 2.32
N GLU A 92 1.67 -15.26 1.06
CA GLU A 92 0.80 -14.83 -0.05
C GLU A 92 -0.52 -15.59 0.00
N VAL A 93 -1.60 -14.92 0.47
CA VAL A 93 -2.93 -15.51 0.47
C VAL A 93 -3.60 -15.27 -0.89
N ARG A 94 -4.08 -16.35 -1.52
CA ARG A 94 -4.88 -16.30 -2.75
C ARG A 94 -6.27 -15.69 -2.45
N MET A 95 -6.66 -14.65 -3.20
CA MET A 95 -7.98 -14.03 -3.05
C MET A 95 -9.05 -14.94 -3.68
N VAL A 96 -10.07 -15.32 -2.90
CA VAL A 96 -11.30 -15.95 -3.41
C VAL A 96 -12.42 -14.93 -3.19
N VAL A 97 -13.02 -14.45 -4.28
CA VAL A 97 -14.18 -13.57 -4.22
C VAL A 97 -15.42 -14.46 -4.14
N ASP A 98 -16.16 -14.34 -3.04
CA ASP A 98 -17.50 -14.90 -2.89
C ASP A 98 -18.51 -13.79 -3.18
N GLU A 99 -19.22 -13.90 -4.31
CA GLU A 99 -20.18 -12.91 -4.77
C GLU A 99 -21.55 -13.03 -4.07
N GLU A 100 -21.73 -13.97 -3.12
CA GLU A 100 -23.02 -14.21 -2.46
C GLU A 100 -23.27 -13.34 -1.20
N LEU A 101 -22.26 -12.62 -0.70
CA LEU A 101 -22.41 -11.75 0.47
C LEU A 101 -22.72 -10.30 0.05
N GLU A 102 -24.01 -10.02 -0.11
CA GLU A 102 -24.55 -8.66 -0.26
C GLU A 102 -23.99 -7.72 0.81
N GLY A 103 -23.55 -6.54 0.35
CA GLY A 103 -22.74 -5.60 1.09
C GLY A 103 -23.31 -5.10 2.42
N PHE A 104 -22.40 -4.69 3.29
CA PHE A 104 -22.72 -4.07 4.58
C PHE A 104 -23.46 -2.74 4.39
N GLY A 105 -24.77 -2.78 4.62
CA GLY A 105 -25.61 -1.76 5.26
C GLY A 105 -25.24 -0.28 5.07
N PHE A 106 -25.71 0.31 3.97
CA PHE A 106 -26.02 1.73 3.91
C PHE A 106 -27.54 1.90 3.76
N THR A 107 -28.25 2.07 4.88
CA THR A 107 -29.64 2.53 4.81
C THR A 107 -29.64 4.04 4.56
N GLY A 108 -29.87 4.43 3.30
CA GLY A 108 -30.20 5.80 2.96
C GLY A 108 -31.55 6.16 3.57
N ARG A 109 -31.59 7.07 4.54
CA ARG A 109 -32.82 7.80 4.86
C ARG A 109 -33.00 8.88 3.79
N MET A 110 -33.94 8.64 2.89
CA MET A 110 -34.46 9.64 1.95
C MET A 110 -35.46 10.55 2.69
N SER A 111 -35.32 11.87 2.52
CA SER A 111 -36.43 12.83 2.58
C SER A 111 -36.59 13.44 1.20
#